data_AF-A0AAP5N128-F1
#
_entry.id   AF-A0AAP5N128-F1
#
_cell.length_a   1.000
_cell.length_b   1.000
_cell.length_c   1.000
_cell.angle_alpha   90.00
_cell.angle_beta   90.00
_cell.angle_gamma   90.00
#
_symmetry.space_group_name_H-M   'P 1'
#
loop_
_entity.id
_entity.type
_entity.pdbx_description
1 polymer ?
#
loop_
_entity_poly.entity_id
_entity_poly.type
_entity_poly.pdbx_seq_one_letter_code
_entity_poly.pdbx_strand_id
1 'polypeptide(L)'
;MYRQAIQEFEKLVQKEPDFLLARIYLAMGYLKQGELPEAKRHFQLLAPLVDNAQMKAITYNALGCIQFSSKHLSTSKKLTALTRLLWNLF
;
A
#
# COMPACT_ATOMS: atom_id res chain seq x y z
N MET A 1 -17.06 -3.47 -4.50
CA MET A 1 -16.81 -2.02 -4.70
C MET A 1 -15.33 -1.74 -5.01
N TYR A 2 -14.38 -1.91 -4.08
CA TYR A 2 -12.97 -1.54 -4.35
C TYR A 2 -12.27 -2.32 -5.47
N ARG A 3 -12.58 -3.62 -5.69
CA ARG A 3 -11.99 -4.38 -6.82
C ARG A 3 -12.32 -3.79 -8.19
N GLN A 4 -13.57 -3.39 -8.39
CA GLN A 4 -14.00 -2.78 -9.65
C GLN A 4 -13.33 -1.42 -9.84
N ALA A 5 -13.24 -0.60 -8.77
CA ALA A 5 -12.52 0.66 -8.83
C ALA A 5 -11.04 0.46 -9.20
N ILE A 6 -10.36 -0.51 -8.58
CA ILE A 6 -8.99 -0.88 -8.93
C ILE A 6 -8.88 -1.21 -10.43
N GLN A 7 -9.75 -2.08 -10.96
CA GLN A 7 -9.72 -2.47 -12.38
C GLN A 7 -9.89 -1.28 -13.33
N GLU A 8 -10.81 -0.35 -13.02
CA GLU A 8 -11.01 0.83 -13.86
C GLU A 8 -9.83 1.82 -13.74
N PHE A 9 -9.25 1.99 -12.55
CA PHE A 9 -8.07 2.83 -12.39
C PHE A 9 -6.80 2.20 -12.97
N GLU A 10 -6.66 0.87 -12.98
CA GLU A 10 -5.57 0.18 -13.69
C GLU A 10 -5.60 0.50 -15.18
N LYS A 11 -6.78 0.41 -15.82
CA LYS A 11 -6.96 0.78 -17.24
C LYS A 11 -6.64 2.25 -17.47
N LEU A 12 -7.10 3.13 -16.58
CA LEU A 12 -6.86 4.57 -16.71
C LEU A 12 -5.37 4.90 -16.57
N VAL A 13 -4.66 4.29 -15.61
CA VAL A 13 -3.22 4.49 -15.44
C VAL A 13 -2.41 3.92 -16.61
N GLN A 14 -2.90 2.86 -17.28
CA GLN A 14 -2.28 2.36 -18.51
C GLN A 14 -2.47 3.32 -19.69
N LYS A 15 -3.66 3.92 -19.82
CA LYS A 15 -3.98 4.85 -20.90
C LYS A 15 -3.35 6.23 -20.69
N GLU A 16 -3.32 6.69 -19.45
CA GLU A 16 -2.86 8.03 -19.05
C GLU A 16 -1.88 7.92 -17.87
N PRO A 17 -0.62 7.51 -18.12
CA PRO A 17 0.37 7.27 -17.06
C PRO A 17 0.69 8.50 -16.20
N ASP A 18 0.55 9.69 -16.80
CA ASP A 18 0.82 11.01 -16.22
C ASP A 18 -0.36 11.54 -15.39
N PHE A 19 -1.52 10.89 -15.44
CA PHE A 19 -2.67 11.28 -14.63
C PHE A 19 -2.48 10.79 -13.18
N LEU A 20 -1.68 11.54 -12.42
CA LEU A 20 -1.24 11.18 -11.07
C LEU A 20 -2.42 10.91 -10.12
N LEU A 21 -3.54 11.62 -10.29
CA LEU A 21 -4.72 11.44 -9.46
C LEU A 21 -5.33 10.03 -9.60
N ALA A 22 -5.38 9.47 -10.82
CA ALA A 22 -5.82 8.09 -11.02
C ALA A 22 -4.88 7.09 -10.33
N ARG A 23 -3.56 7.34 -10.38
CA ARG A 23 -2.57 6.52 -9.69
C ARG A 23 -2.71 6.60 -8.16
N ILE A 24 -3.10 7.76 -7.62
CA ILE A 24 -3.44 7.91 -6.18
C ILE A 24 -4.66 7.05 -5.83
N TYR A 25 -5.74 7.14 -6.60
CA TYR A 25 -6.96 6.36 -6.33
C TYR A 25 -6.73 4.86 -6.50
N LEU A 26 -5.90 4.44 -7.47
CA LEU A 26 -5.47 3.06 -7.61
C LEU A 26 -4.73 2.56 -6.35
N ALA A 27 -3.73 3.31 -5.90
CA ALA A 27 -2.96 3.00 -4.70
C ALA A 27 -3.86 2.92 -3.44
N MET A 28 -4.80 3.85 -3.30
CA MET A 28 -5.79 3.84 -2.22
C MET A 28 -6.73 2.63 -2.32
N GLY A 29 -7.14 2.23 -3.52
CA GLY A 29 -7.93 1.04 -3.75
C GLY A 29 -7.26 -0.21 -3.21
N TYR A 30 -5.99 -0.43 -3.57
CA TYR A 30 -5.18 -1.54 -3.03
C TYR A 30 -5.02 -1.44 -1.51
N LEU A 31 -4.77 -0.23 -0.98
CA LEU A 31 -4.65 -0.01 0.46
C LEU A 31 -5.92 -0.42 1.21
N LYS A 32 -7.10 -0.07 0.68
CA LYS A 32 -8.40 -0.43 1.26
C LYS A 32 -8.72 -1.92 1.15
N GLN A 33 -8.13 -2.63 0.18
CA GLN A 33 -8.20 -4.09 0.08
C GLN A 33 -7.20 -4.82 0.97
N GLY A 34 -6.27 -4.10 1.62
CA GLY A 34 -5.18 -4.72 2.39
C GLY A 34 -4.05 -5.27 1.52
N GLU A 35 -4.07 -4.98 0.22
CA GLU A 35 -3.00 -5.33 -0.73
C GLU A 35 -1.83 -4.35 -0.57
N LEU A 36 -1.21 -4.38 0.62
CA LEU A 36 -0.16 -3.45 1.02
C LEU A 36 1.05 -3.40 0.06
N PRO A 37 1.51 -4.52 -0.55
CA PRO A 37 2.61 -4.48 -1.50
C PRO A 37 2.31 -3.63 -2.74
N GLU A 38 1.14 -3.80 -3.37
CA GLU A 38 0.75 -3.02 -4.54
C GLU A 38 0.48 -1.57 -4.20
N ALA A 39 -0.22 -1.32 -3.09
CA ALA A 39 -0.43 0.04 -2.59
C ALA A 39 0.92 0.77 -2.43
N LYS A 40 1.89 0.13 -1.79
CA LYS A 40 3.24 0.68 -1.58
C LYS A 40 3.92 1.00 -2.91
N ARG A 41 3.89 0.05 -3.86
CA ARG A 41 4.52 0.22 -5.18
C ARG A 41 3.98 1.46 -5.89
N HIS A 42 2.66 1.64 -5.92
CA HIS A 42 2.05 2.81 -6.56
C HIS A 42 2.39 4.13 -5.85
N PHE A 43 2.38 4.16 -4.51
CA PHE A 43 2.79 5.37 -3.77
C PHE A 43 4.27 5.71 -3.92
N GLN A 44 5.15 4.71 -4.04
CA GLN A 44 6.58 4.93 -4.31
C GLN A 44 6.83 5.52 -5.70
N LEU A 45 6.06 5.10 -6.71
CA LEU A 45 6.10 5.69 -8.05
C LEU A 45 5.55 7.13 -8.06
N LEU A 46 4.60 7.45 -7.18
CA LEU A 46 4.04 8.80 -7.06
C LEU A 46 4.98 9.77 -6.36
N ALA A 47 5.71 9.33 -5.34
CA ALA A 47 6.53 10.18 -4.49
C ALA A 47 7.46 11.16 -5.25
N PRO A 48 8.18 10.77 -6.32
CA PRO A 48 9.02 11.71 -7.06
C PRO A 48 8.25 12.60 -8.06
N LEU A 49 6.99 12.27 -8.37
CA LEU A 49 6.19 12.96 -9.40
C LEU A 49 5.25 14.03 -8.83
N VAL A 50 4.95 13.95 -7.53
CA VAL A 50 4.02 14.88 -6.89
C VAL A 50 4.75 16.15 -6.46
N ASP A 51 4.40 17.29 -7.06
CA ASP A 51 4.94 18.60 -6.65
C ASP A 51 4.03 19.36 -5.68
N ASN A 52 2.72 19.14 -5.78
CA ASN A 52 1.72 19.74 -4.90
C ASN A 52 1.87 19.23 -3.45
N ALA A 53 1.90 20.16 -2.49
CA ALA A 53 1.95 19.88 -1.06
C ALA A 53 0.87 18.90 -0.56
N GLN A 54 -0.36 19.02 -1.07
CA GLN A 54 -1.47 18.14 -0.71
C GLN A 54 -1.20 16.70 -1.16
N MET A 55 -0.74 16.51 -2.39
CA MET A 55 -0.42 15.19 -2.93
C MET A 55 0.81 14.57 -2.26
N LYS A 56 1.82 15.39 -1.92
CA LYS A 56 2.95 14.97 -1.09
C LYS A 56 2.46 14.45 0.27
N ALA A 57 1.62 15.22 0.96
CA ALA A 57 1.09 14.83 2.26
C ALA A 57 0.32 13.50 2.20
N ILE A 58 -0.55 13.33 1.19
CA ILE A 58 -1.29 12.07 0.97
C ILE A 58 -0.33 10.90 0.75
N THR A 59 0.65 11.09 -0.13
CA THR A 59 1.60 10.03 -0.52
C THR A 59 2.46 9.59 0.67
N TYR A 60 3.04 10.53 1.42
CA TYR A 60 3.90 10.20 2.55
C TYR A 60 3.11 9.66 3.75
N ASN A 61 1.89 10.17 4.00
CA ASN A 61 1.01 9.62 5.03
C ASN A 61 0.67 8.15 4.73
N ALA A 62 0.25 7.87 3.49
CA ALA A 62 -0.07 6.51 3.07
C ALA A 62 1.14 5.56 3.17
N LEU A 63 2.34 5.99 2.74
CA LEU A 63 3.57 5.21 2.89
C LEU A 63 3.91 4.93 4.36
N GLY A 64 3.74 5.93 5.23
CA GLY A 64 3.92 5.78 6.68
C GLY A 64 2.97 4.75 7.28
N CYS A 65 1.68 4.83 6.96
CA CYS A 65 0.68 3.84 7.39
C CYS A 65 1.05 2.43 6.92
N ILE A 66 1.41 2.26 5.64
CA ILE A 66 1.79 0.96 5.08
C ILE A 66 3.03 0.39 5.80
N GLN A 67 4.04 1.21 6.05
CA GLN A 67 5.26 0.78 6.72
C GLN A 67 5.01 0.40 8.19
N PHE A 68 4.16 1.15 8.88
CA PHE A 68 3.73 0.83 10.24
C PHE A 68 3.00 -0.53 10.29
N SER A 69 2.00 -0.73 9.43
CA SER A 69 1.26 -1.98 9.34
C SER A 69 2.16 -3.17 8.98
N SER A 70 3.10 -2.98 8.05
CA SER A 70 4.04 -4.03 7.62
C SER A 70 4.97 -4.46 8.75
N LYS A 71 5.49 -3.49 9.52
CA LYS A 71 6.35 -3.76 10.68
C LYS A 71 5.60 -4.54 11.75
N HIS A 72 4.37 -4.14 12.07
CA HIS A 72 3.55 -4.82 13.07
C HIS A 72 3.21 -6.26 12.69
N LEU A 73 2.86 -6.51 11.41
CA LEU A 73 2.64 -7.87 10.90
C LEU A 73 3.90 -8.73 11.01
N SER A 74 5.07 -8.18 10.70
CA SER A 74 6.34 -8.92 10.81
C SER A 74 6.67 -9.32 12.25
N THR A 75 6.40 -8.43 13.21
CA THR A 75 6.59 -8.70 14.64
C THR A 75 5.61 -9.77 15.12
N SER A 76 4.34 -9.66 14.75
CA SER A 76 3.31 -10.65 15.10
C SER A 76 3.68 -12.04 14.60
N LYS A 77 4.05 -12.18 13.32
CA LYS A 77 4.47 -13.47 12.74
C LYS A 77 5.68 -14.08 13.44
N LYS A 78 6.68 -13.26 13.81
CA LYS A 78 7.85 -13.73 14.57
C LYS A 78 7.45 -14.25 15.95
N LEU A 79 6.57 -13.53 16.65
CA LEU A 79 6.09 -13.94 17.98
C LEU A 79 5.32 -15.27 17.90
N THR A 80 4.42 -15.43 16.92
CA THR A 80 3.68 -16.68 16.70
C THR A 80 4.60 -17.85 16.35
N ALA A 81 5.66 -17.60 15.56
CA ALA A 81 6.64 -18.64 15.23
C ALA A 81 7.43 -19.08 16.47
N LEU A 82 7.84 -18.13 17.32
CA LEU A 82 8.54 -18.41 18.56
C LEU A 82 7.66 -19.17 19.56
N THR A 83 6.40 -18.77 19.74
CA THR A 83 5.48 -19.48 20.65
C THR A 83 5.19 -20.91 20.19
N ARG A 84 5.05 -21.13 18.87
CA ARG A 84 4.89 -22.48 18.31
C ARG A 84 6.13 -23.36 18.53
N LEU A 85 7.33 -22.80 18.38
CA LEU A 85 8.58 -23.52 18.66
C LEU A 85 8.70 -23.90 20.14
N LEU A 86 8.36 -22.99 21.05
CA LEU A 86 8.35 -23.27 22.49
C LEU A 86 7.36 -24.38 22.85
N TRP A 87 6.16 -24.41 22.24
CA TRP A 87 5.17 -25.45 22.50
C TRP A 87 5.61 -26.84 22.02
N ASN A 88 6.41 -26.93 20.96
CA ASN A 88 6.91 -28.21 20.45
C ASN A 88 8.13 -28.75 21.22
N LEU A 89 8.68 -27.98 22.16
CA LEU A 89 9.84 -28.34 22.99
C LEU A 89 9.43 -28.87 24.38
N PHE A 90 8.13 -28.89 24.69
CA PHE A 90 7.54 -29.50 25.89
C PHE A 90 6.49 -30.53 25.48
#